data_AF-A0A914V0L5-F1
#
_entry.id   AF-A0A914V0L5-F1
#
_cell.length_a   1.000
_cell.length_b   1.000
_cell.length_c   1.000
_cell.angle_alpha   90.00
_cell.angle_beta   90.00
_cell.angle_gamma   90.00
#
_symmetry.space_group_name_H-M   'P 1'
#
loop_
_entity.id
_entity.type
_entity.pdbx_description
1 polymer ?
#
loop_
_entity_poly.entity_id
_entity_poly.type
_entity_poly.pdbx_seq_one_letter_code
_entity_poly.pdbx_strand_id
1 'polypeptide(L)'
;MSFTDLLTNSGAFKTDFYSLWLGDSLAIFDTAGSLKIVNDSQRMGYGLPLANNREFKPGQRAQDAIFNSDQRLVALSSDVRHGFRHSHKAMYEVATVELGQFGNHQSIGPTGNGGEALQLFKWNPAPGARDFVFVYENNIYYQSDYMFGQPLPVTTTGNEHKYHGIADWLYEEEIFSDSTALWWSSSGDYLA
;
A
#
# COMPACT_ATOMS: atom_id res chain seq x y z
N MET A 1 -27.27 -14.84 -19.91
CA MET A 1 -26.69 -13.76 -19.09
C MET A 1 -27.70 -12.62 -19.07
N SER A 2 -28.34 -12.41 -17.93
CA SER A 2 -29.32 -11.35 -17.69
C SER A 2 -28.65 -10.10 -17.13
N PHE A 3 -29.34 -8.95 -17.17
CA PHE A 3 -28.87 -7.72 -16.51
C PHE A 3 -28.64 -7.93 -15.00
N THR A 4 -29.49 -8.74 -14.37
CA THR A 4 -29.33 -9.15 -12.97
C THR A 4 -28.07 -9.99 -12.75
N ASP A 5 -27.70 -10.83 -13.72
CA ASP A 5 -26.47 -11.63 -13.65
C ASP A 5 -25.21 -10.73 -13.72
N LEU A 6 -25.25 -9.67 -14.51
CA LEU A 6 -24.16 -8.69 -14.60
C LEU A 6 -24.01 -7.87 -13.31
N LEU A 7 -25.12 -7.46 -12.67
CA LEU A 7 -25.08 -6.70 -11.42
C LEU A 7 -24.70 -7.53 -10.21
N THR A 8 -25.06 -8.81 -10.20
CA THR A 8 -24.73 -9.75 -9.12
C THR A 8 -23.42 -10.49 -9.36
N ASN A 9 -22.77 -10.21 -10.50
CA ASN A 9 -21.57 -10.89 -10.96
C ASN A 9 -21.74 -12.42 -11.03
N SER A 10 -22.97 -12.90 -11.23
CA SER A 10 -23.28 -14.33 -11.27
C SER A 10 -22.74 -14.93 -12.57
N GLY A 11 -21.79 -15.86 -12.44
CA GLY A 11 -21.12 -16.49 -13.58
C GLY A 11 -19.91 -15.73 -14.14
N ALA A 12 -19.47 -14.64 -13.52
CA ALA A 12 -18.18 -14.03 -13.83
C ALA A 12 -17.05 -14.78 -13.10
N PHE A 13 -16.06 -15.26 -13.84
CA PHE A 13 -14.78 -15.69 -13.26
C PHE A 13 -13.97 -14.45 -12.92
N LYS A 14 -14.18 -13.91 -11.72
CA LYS A 14 -13.30 -12.87 -11.20
C LYS A 14 -12.08 -13.58 -10.59
N THR A 15 -10.91 -13.41 -11.22
CA THR A 15 -9.65 -13.77 -10.56
C THR A 15 -9.45 -12.75 -9.45
N ASP A 16 -9.97 -13.10 -8.29
CA ASP A 16 -10.07 -12.24 -7.12
C ASP A 16 -8.76 -12.28 -6.31
N PHE A 17 -7.64 -12.15 -7.01
CA PHE A 17 -6.33 -11.99 -6.40
C PHE A 17 -5.42 -11.17 -7.29
N TYR A 18 -4.55 -10.37 -6.67
CA TYR A 18 -3.40 -9.79 -7.35
C TYR A 18 -2.13 -10.43 -6.80
N SER A 19 -1.15 -10.58 -7.67
CA SER A 19 0.12 -11.19 -7.33
C SER A 19 1.28 -10.26 -7.66
N LEU A 20 2.21 -10.13 -6.73
CA LEU A 20 3.40 -9.29 -6.88
C LEU A 20 4.65 -10.15 -6.73
N TRP A 21 5.56 -10.04 -7.69
CA TRP A 21 6.88 -10.63 -7.57
C TRP A 21 7.73 -9.82 -6.60
N LEU A 22 8.32 -10.52 -5.64
CA LEU A 22 9.19 -10.00 -4.60
C LEU A 22 10.55 -10.71 -4.74
N GLY A 23 11.24 -10.50 -5.86
CA GLY A 23 12.43 -11.28 -6.25
C GLY A 23 12.04 -12.72 -6.60
N ASP A 24 12.55 -13.69 -5.84
CA ASP A 24 12.29 -15.13 -6.04
C ASP A 24 10.99 -15.62 -5.38
N SER A 25 10.25 -14.71 -4.73
CA SER A 25 8.98 -14.98 -4.05
C SER A 25 7.82 -14.33 -4.78
N LEU A 26 6.65 -14.97 -4.76
CA LEU A 26 5.39 -14.44 -5.26
C LEU A 26 4.46 -14.16 -4.06
N ALA A 27 4.15 -12.89 -3.81
CA ALA A 27 3.05 -12.53 -2.93
C ALA A 27 1.73 -12.66 -3.69
N ILE A 28 0.73 -13.26 -3.05
CA ILE A 28 -0.63 -13.40 -3.55
C ILE A 28 -1.56 -12.82 -2.50
N PHE A 29 -2.33 -11.82 -2.92
CA PHE A 29 -3.36 -11.17 -2.12
C PHE A 29 -4.72 -11.54 -2.67
N ASP A 30 -5.58 -12.16 -1.87
CA ASP A 30 -6.96 -12.42 -2.27
C ASP A 30 -7.88 -11.24 -1.93
N THR A 31 -9.00 -11.09 -2.64
CA THR A 31 -10.00 -10.05 -2.35
C THR A 31 -10.79 -10.29 -1.06
N ALA A 32 -10.61 -11.45 -0.42
CA ALA A 32 -11.11 -11.65 0.93
C ALA A 32 -10.22 -10.95 1.97
N GLY A 33 -9.03 -10.49 1.61
CA GLY A 33 -8.06 -9.80 2.48
C GLY A 33 -6.96 -10.73 3.03
N SER A 34 -6.84 -11.95 2.52
CA SER A 34 -5.77 -12.87 2.93
C SER A 34 -4.50 -12.63 2.10
N LEU A 35 -3.35 -12.70 2.77
CA LEU A 35 -2.04 -12.56 2.14
C LEU A 35 -1.23 -13.85 2.30
N LYS A 36 -0.76 -14.39 1.18
CA LYS A 36 0.12 -15.55 1.13
C LYS A 36 1.39 -15.20 0.36
N ILE A 37 2.56 -15.58 0.87
CA ILE A 37 3.79 -15.59 0.07
C ILE A 37 4.13 -17.02 -0.30
N VAL A 38 4.38 -17.22 -1.59
CA VAL A 38 4.81 -18.49 -2.17
C VAL A 38 6.23 -18.30 -2.68
N ASN A 39 7.17 -19.10 -2.20
CA ASN A 39 8.55 -19.06 -2.69
C ASN A 39 8.68 -20.05 -3.86
N ASP A 40 9.14 -19.57 -5.03
CA ASP A 40 9.24 -20.38 -6.24
C ASP A 40 10.38 -21.43 -6.17
N SER A 41 11.39 -21.20 -5.33
CA SER A 41 12.49 -22.15 -5.14
C SER A 41 12.09 -23.43 -4.41
N GLN A 42 10.98 -23.40 -3.66
CA GLN A 42 10.41 -24.58 -3.03
C GLN A 42 9.43 -25.25 -3.99
N ARG A 43 9.96 -26.13 -4.86
CA ARG A 43 9.19 -26.97 -5.82
C ARG A 43 8.07 -27.85 -5.22
N MET A 44 7.81 -27.75 -3.92
CA MET A 44 6.68 -28.39 -3.25
C MET A 44 5.76 -27.27 -2.76
N GLY A 45 4.53 -27.22 -3.28
CA GLY A 45 3.53 -26.15 -3.11
C GLY A 45 3.06 -25.82 -1.68
N TYR A 46 3.97 -25.63 -0.75
CA TYR A 46 3.76 -25.07 0.57
C TYR A 46 4.11 -23.57 0.51
N GLY A 47 3.16 -22.75 0.09
CA GLY A 47 3.23 -21.32 0.40
C GLY A 47 3.18 -21.13 1.92
N LEU A 48 4.02 -20.27 2.47
CA LEU A 48 3.88 -19.86 3.87
C LEU A 48 2.73 -18.84 3.90
N PRO A 49 1.58 -19.15 4.54
CA PRO A 49 0.60 -18.11 4.80
C PRO A 49 1.31 -17.04 5.64
N LEU A 50 1.35 -15.79 5.15
CA LEU A 50 1.97 -14.70 5.90
C LEU A 50 0.97 -14.04 6.85
N ALA A 51 -0.29 -13.98 6.41
CA ALA A 51 -1.39 -13.53 7.24
C ALA A 51 -2.69 -14.10 6.70
N ASN A 52 -3.42 -14.79 7.57
CA ASN A 52 -4.80 -15.12 7.29
C ASN A 52 -5.71 -13.94 7.67
N ASN A 53 -6.90 -13.89 7.10
CA ASN A 53 -7.85 -12.79 7.31
C ASN A 53 -8.23 -12.52 8.79
N ARG A 54 -7.92 -13.43 9.72
CA ARG A 54 -8.13 -13.29 11.18
C ARG A 54 -6.99 -12.57 11.90
N GLU A 55 -5.84 -12.39 11.27
CA GLU A 55 -4.71 -11.62 11.82
C GLU A 55 -4.93 -10.11 11.66
N PHE A 56 -5.83 -9.72 10.75
CA PHE A 56 -6.35 -8.36 10.68
C PHE A 56 -7.39 -8.12 11.78
N LYS A 57 -7.41 -6.90 12.34
CA LYS A 57 -8.41 -6.50 13.33
C LYS A 57 -9.83 -6.76 12.78
N PRO A 58 -10.75 -7.36 13.55
CA PRO A 58 -12.12 -7.61 13.10
C PRO A 58 -12.79 -6.32 12.59
N GLY A 59 -13.17 -6.28 11.31
CA GLY A 59 -13.78 -5.11 10.67
C GLY A 59 -12.82 -4.20 9.88
N GLN A 60 -11.51 -4.37 10.00
CA GLN A 60 -10.49 -3.69 9.20
C GLN A 60 -9.77 -4.71 8.30
N ARG A 61 -10.45 -5.17 7.25
CA ARG A 61 -9.80 -5.97 6.22
C ARG A 61 -8.83 -5.07 5.45
N ALA A 62 -7.57 -5.48 5.35
CA ALA A 62 -6.64 -4.81 4.45
C ALA A 62 -7.12 -5.03 3.00
N GLN A 63 -7.10 -3.95 2.23
CA GLN A 63 -7.50 -3.93 0.83
C GLN A 63 -6.30 -3.95 -0.11
N ASP A 64 -5.19 -3.37 0.35
CA ASP A 64 -3.89 -3.41 -0.31
C ASP A 64 -2.76 -3.60 0.69
N ALA A 65 -1.61 -4.04 0.19
CA ALA A 65 -0.44 -4.34 0.99
C ALA A 65 0.84 -4.21 0.19
N ILE A 66 1.74 -3.38 0.72
CA ILE A 66 2.94 -2.93 0.03
C ILE A 66 4.14 -3.33 0.88
N PHE A 67 4.98 -4.23 0.37
CA PHE A 67 6.19 -4.66 1.07
C PHE A 67 7.33 -3.68 0.87
N ASN A 68 8.19 -3.54 1.89
CA ASN A 68 9.47 -2.88 1.73
C ASN A 68 10.44 -3.77 0.93
N SER A 69 11.60 -3.21 0.56
CA SER A 69 12.54 -3.85 -0.37
C SER A 69 13.05 -5.23 0.08
N ASP A 70 13.15 -5.48 1.38
CA ASP A 70 13.60 -6.77 1.95
C ASP A 70 12.46 -7.65 2.49
N GLN A 71 11.20 -7.23 2.31
CA GLN A 71 9.97 -7.95 2.68
C GLN A 71 9.83 -8.21 4.19
N ARG A 72 10.59 -7.50 5.04
CA ARG A 72 10.47 -7.60 6.50
C ARG A 72 9.41 -6.67 7.07
N LEU A 73 8.96 -5.70 6.27
CA LEU A 73 7.88 -4.78 6.61
C LEU A 73 6.81 -4.80 5.53
N VAL A 74 5.57 -4.64 5.96
CA VAL A 74 4.41 -4.50 5.07
C VAL A 74 3.57 -3.31 5.52
N ALA A 75 3.22 -2.43 4.59
CA ALA A 75 2.23 -1.38 4.78
C ALA A 75 0.88 -1.89 4.28
N LEU A 76 -0.12 -1.91 5.16
CA LEU A 76 -1.45 -2.43 4.91
C LEU A 76 -2.43 -1.27 4.83
N SER A 77 -3.24 -1.22 3.77
CA SER A 77 -4.25 -0.16 3.59
C SER A 77 -5.64 -0.63 3.97
N SER A 78 -6.42 0.21 4.64
CA SER A 78 -7.84 -0.03 4.97
C SER A 78 -8.68 1.23 4.74
N ASP A 79 -10.02 1.09 4.76
CA ASP A 79 -10.96 2.18 4.43
C ASP A 79 -10.59 2.94 3.15
N VAL A 80 -10.29 2.19 2.07
CA VAL A 80 -9.93 2.77 0.77
C VAL A 80 -11.15 3.46 0.17
N ARG A 81 -10.98 4.73 -0.22
CA ARG A 81 -12.00 5.55 -0.88
C ARG A 81 -11.40 6.13 -2.16
N HIS A 82 -11.96 5.74 -3.29
CA HIS A 82 -11.49 6.20 -4.60
C HIS A 82 -11.86 7.67 -4.83
N GLY A 83 -10.97 8.39 -5.51
CA GLY A 83 -11.19 9.73 -6.03
C GLY A 83 -11.54 9.66 -7.52
N PHE A 84 -10.50 9.69 -8.36
CA PHE A 84 -10.60 9.53 -9.81
C PHE A 84 -10.34 8.06 -10.21
N ARG A 85 -9.75 7.80 -11.38
CA ARG A 85 -9.54 6.43 -11.90
C ARG A 85 -8.53 5.62 -11.10
N HIS A 86 -7.43 6.25 -10.70
CA HIS A 86 -6.26 5.68 -10.05
C HIS A 86 -6.02 6.25 -8.66
N SER A 87 -6.54 7.44 -8.34
CA SER A 87 -6.39 8.03 -7.01
C SER A 87 -7.33 7.41 -5.99
N HIS A 88 -6.82 7.29 -4.76
CA HIS A 88 -7.58 6.90 -3.60
C HIS A 88 -7.02 7.56 -2.34
N LYS A 89 -7.82 7.53 -1.28
CA LYS A 89 -7.37 7.77 0.09
C LYS A 89 -7.56 6.51 0.90
N ALA A 90 -6.62 6.18 1.79
CA ALA A 90 -6.74 5.02 2.66
C ALA A 90 -6.01 5.23 3.99
N MET A 91 -6.47 4.55 5.03
CA MET A 91 -5.74 4.45 6.29
C MET A 91 -4.61 3.43 6.13
N TYR A 92 -3.41 3.74 6.62
CA TYR A 92 -2.26 2.83 6.53
C TYR A 92 -1.76 2.43 7.91
N GLU A 93 -1.45 1.14 8.07
CA GLU A 93 -0.70 0.60 9.20
C GLU A 93 0.53 -0.17 8.66
N VAL A 94 1.68 -0.04 9.31
CA VAL A 94 2.88 -0.84 9.02
C VAL A 94 3.02 -1.94 10.05
N ALA A 95 3.31 -3.16 9.61
CA ALA A 95 3.64 -4.29 10.47
C ALA A 95 4.97 -4.94 10.07
N THR A 96 5.63 -5.59 11.04
CA THR A 96 6.76 -6.49 10.76
C THR A 96 6.25 -7.83 10.25
N VAL A 97 7.07 -8.48 9.43
CA VAL A 97 6.79 -9.80 8.86
C VAL A 97 7.87 -10.76 9.36
N GLU A 98 7.49 -11.66 10.27
CA GLU A 98 8.40 -12.63 10.86
C GLU A 98 7.80 -14.04 10.75
N LEU A 99 8.54 -14.98 10.14
CA LEU A 99 8.18 -16.40 10.04
C LEU A 99 6.75 -16.67 9.51
N GLY A 100 6.22 -15.78 8.67
CA GLY A 100 4.87 -15.93 8.14
C GLY A 100 3.77 -15.41 9.07
N GLN A 101 4.09 -14.46 9.95
CA GLN A 101 3.11 -13.78 10.80
C GLN A 101 3.41 -12.29 10.85
N PHE A 102 2.36 -11.49 11.03
CA PHE A 102 2.50 -10.08 11.34
C PHE A 102 2.82 -9.84 12.80
N GLY A 103 3.82 -9.00 13.05
CA GLY A 103 4.14 -8.51 14.38
C GLY A 103 3.28 -7.31 14.78
N ASN A 104 3.87 -6.37 15.51
CA ASN A 104 3.17 -5.18 15.96
C ASN A 104 2.83 -4.25 14.79
N HIS A 105 1.62 -3.71 14.82
CA HIS A 105 1.12 -2.72 13.87
C HIS A 105 1.36 -1.30 14.38
N GLN A 106 1.78 -0.42 13.48
CA GLN A 106 1.95 1.00 13.72
C GLN A 106 1.15 1.80 12.70
N SER A 107 0.20 2.61 13.17
CA SER A 107 -0.58 3.50 12.29
C SER A 107 0.31 4.60 11.72
N ILE A 108 0.11 4.90 10.44
CA ILE A 108 0.87 5.90 9.69
C ILE A 108 0.01 7.14 9.43
N GLY A 109 0.61 8.30 9.64
CA GLY A 109 0.00 9.61 9.43
C GLY A 109 0.72 10.68 10.24
N PRO A 110 0.45 11.97 10.01
CA PRO A 110 1.08 13.06 10.75
C PRO A 110 1.01 12.93 12.29
N THR A 111 -0.09 12.40 12.83
CA THR A 111 -0.27 12.14 14.26
C THR A 111 -0.04 10.68 14.65
N GLY A 112 -0.07 9.76 13.68
CA GLY A 112 0.15 8.33 13.89
C GLY A 112 -0.96 7.65 14.70
N ASN A 113 -2.17 8.24 14.75
CA ASN A 113 -3.29 7.72 15.54
C ASN A 113 -4.24 6.80 14.74
N GLY A 114 -4.03 6.66 13.43
CA GLY A 114 -4.86 5.83 12.54
C GLY A 114 -6.17 6.47 12.08
N GLY A 115 -6.35 7.79 12.30
CA GLY A 115 -7.49 8.57 11.82
C GLY A 115 -7.20 9.36 10.53
N GLU A 116 -6.05 9.13 9.90
CA GLU A 116 -5.50 9.97 8.84
C GLU A 116 -5.45 9.20 7.51
N ALA A 117 -6.40 9.51 6.63
CA ALA A 117 -6.47 8.86 5.31
C ALA A 117 -5.45 9.49 4.36
N LEU A 118 -4.43 8.71 4.00
CA LEU A 118 -3.31 9.12 3.14
C LEU A 118 -3.68 8.96 1.68
N GLN A 119 -3.18 9.87 0.83
CA GLN A 119 -3.39 9.87 -0.61
C GLN A 119 -2.34 9.04 -1.37
N LEU A 120 -1.19 8.82 -0.74
CA LEU A 120 -0.09 8.04 -1.28
C LEU A 120 0.74 7.49 -0.14
N PHE A 121 1.26 6.27 -0.29
CA PHE A 121 2.30 5.70 0.56
C PHE A 121 3.35 5.03 -0.35
N LYS A 122 4.63 5.31 -0.12
CA LYS A 122 5.74 4.68 -0.84
C LYS A 122 6.94 4.42 0.07
N TRP A 123 7.34 3.16 0.16
CA TRP A 123 8.63 2.76 0.73
C TRP A 123 9.79 3.38 -0.02
N ASN A 124 10.87 3.70 0.70
CA ASN A 124 12.16 3.93 0.08
C ASN A 124 12.63 2.62 -0.59
N PRO A 125 13.00 2.63 -1.89
CA PRO A 125 13.39 1.44 -2.62
C PRO A 125 14.77 0.89 -2.21
N ALA A 126 15.57 1.63 -1.43
CA ALA A 126 16.90 1.19 -1.02
C ALA A 126 16.83 -0.16 -0.28
N PRO A 127 17.79 -1.08 -0.49
CA PRO A 127 17.76 -2.40 0.14
C PRO A 127 17.76 -2.32 1.67
N GLY A 128 16.76 -2.93 2.31
CA GLY A 128 16.63 -2.94 3.78
C GLY A 128 16.16 -1.62 4.39
N ALA A 129 15.74 -0.66 3.55
CA ALA A 129 15.17 0.59 4.00
C ALA A 129 13.89 0.37 4.82
N ARG A 130 13.75 1.21 5.84
CA ARG A 130 12.63 1.22 6.80
C ARG A 130 11.91 2.57 6.81
N ASP A 131 12.46 3.52 6.07
CA ASP A 131 11.91 4.84 5.82
C ASP A 131 11.00 4.83 4.58
N PHE A 132 10.14 5.83 4.54
CA PHE A 132 9.12 5.97 3.52
C PHE A 132 8.65 7.41 3.44
N VAL A 133 7.87 7.66 2.39
CA VAL A 133 7.11 8.89 2.22
C VAL A 133 5.64 8.59 2.09
N PHE A 134 4.83 9.55 2.49
CA PHE A 134 3.39 9.51 2.28
C PHE A 134 2.86 10.91 1.97
N VAL A 135 1.67 10.97 1.39
CA VAL A 135 0.99 12.24 1.11
C VAL A 135 -0.26 12.35 1.95
N TYR A 136 -0.38 13.45 2.71
CA TYR A 136 -1.55 13.79 3.50
C TYR A 136 -1.91 15.26 3.29
N GLU A 137 -3.19 15.54 3.08
CA GLU A 137 -3.69 16.89 2.75
C GLU A 137 -2.85 17.59 1.68
N ASN A 138 -2.58 16.85 0.59
CA ASN A 138 -1.77 17.31 -0.54
C ASN A 138 -0.33 17.70 -0.21
N ASN A 139 0.20 17.36 0.97
CA ASN A 139 1.58 17.59 1.37
C ASN A 139 2.35 16.27 1.48
N ILE A 140 3.61 16.30 1.06
CA ILE A 140 4.54 15.18 1.19
C ILE A 140 5.11 15.18 2.62
N TYR A 141 5.10 14.03 3.25
CA TYR A 141 5.77 13.75 4.51
C TYR A 141 6.80 12.65 4.29
N TYR A 142 7.93 12.78 4.99
CA TYR A 142 8.98 11.77 5.07
C TYR A 142 9.04 11.24 6.52
N GLN A 143 9.21 9.93 6.69
CA GLN A 143 9.40 9.33 7.99
C GLN A 143 10.58 8.37 7.93
N SER A 144 11.60 8.62 8.76
CA SER A 144 12.89 7.92 8.71
C SER A 144 12.87 6.48 9.24
N ASP A 145 11.82 6.10 9.95
CA ASP A 145 11.60 4.73 10.43
C ASP A 145 10.12 4.56 10.80
N TYR A 146 9.53 3.42 10.46
CA TYR A 146 8.11 3.16 10.73
C TYR A 146 7.73 3.18 12.21
N MET A 147 8.63 2.81 13.11
CA MET A 147 8.34 2.67 14.55
C MET A 147 8.77 3.88 15.36
N PHE A 148 9.97 4.40 15.07
CA PHE A 148 10.59 5.46 15.90
C PHE A 148 10.71 6.80 15.19
N GLY A 149 10.53 6.83 13.86
CA GLY A 149 10.58 8.06 13.09
C GLY A 149 9.35 8.91 13.32
N GLN A 150 9.54 10.22 13.49
CA GLN A 150 8.44 11.17 13.47
C GLN A 150 8.18 11.63 12.04
N PRO A 151 6.91 11.79 11.62
CA PRO A 151 6.59 12.37 10.33
C PRO A 151 7.14 13.78 10.18
N LEU A 152 7.97 14.00 9.16
CA LEU A 152 8.54 15.29 8.80
C LEU A 152 7.86 15.83 7.54
N PRO A 153 7.20 17.00 7.58
CA PRO A 153 6.65 17.60 6.37
C PRO A 153 7.79 18.05 5.44
N VAL A 154 7.82 17.51 4.23
CA VAL A 154 8.71 17.94 3.14
C VAL A 154 8.11 19.16 2.44
N THR A 155 6.78 19.21 2.34
CA THR A 155 6.04 20.36 1.84
C THR A 155 4.99 20.80 2.87
N THR A 156 4.62 22.09 2.84
CA THR A 156 3.65 22.67 3.80
C THR A 156 2.59 23.54 3.15
N THR A 157 2.55 23.59 1.82
CA THR A 157 1.69 24.53 1.06
C THR A 157 0.57 23.84 0.29
N GLY A 158 0.39 22.53 0.49
CA GLY A 158 -0.71 21.78 -0.10
C GLY A 158 -2.06 22.37 0.28
N ASN A 159 -2.98 22.39 -0.69
CA ASN A 159 -4.36 22.83 -0.52
C ASN A 159 -5.20 22.26 -1.67
N GLU A 160 -6.49 22.61 -1.75
CA GLU A 160 -7.44 22.10 -2.77
C GLU A 160 -7.00 22.28 -4.23
N HIS A 161 -6.07 23.21 -4.51
CA HIS A 161 -5.58 23.51 -5.87
C HIS A 161 -4.07 23.27 -6.02
N LYS A 162 -3.38 22.85 -4.95
CA LYS A 162 -1.93 22.65 -4.95
C LYS A 162 -1.59 21.27 -4.40
N TYR A 163 -1.10 20.43 -5.29
CA TYR A 163 -0.81 19.03 -5.05
C TYR A 163 0.71 18.80 -5.04
N HIS A 164 1.21 18.07 -4.06
CA HIS A 164 2.62 17.68 -3.98
C HIS A 164 2.72 16.16 -3.99
N GLY A 165 3.46 15.62 -4.97
CA GLY A 165 3.76 14.19 -5.09
C GLY A 165 2.62 13.30 -5.61
N ILE A 166 1.47 13.90 -5.90
CA ILE A 166 0.29 13.25 -6.51
C ILE A 166 -0.22 14.11 -7.66
N ALA A 167 -0.87 13.46 -8.61
CA ALA A 167 -1.49 14.11 -9.76
C ALA A 167 -2.83 14.77 -9.37
N ASP A 168 -3.17 15.86 -10.05
CA ASP A 168 -4.55 16.33 -10.11
C ASP A 168 -5.35 15.50 -11.15
N TRP A 169 -6.63 15.84 -11.34
CA TRP A 169 -7.48 15.10 -12.29
C TRP A 169 -6.89 15.07 -13.71
N LEU A 170 -6.41 16.22 -14.21
CA LEU A 170 -5.92 16.34 -15.58
C LEU A 170 -4.65 15.51 -15.78
N TYR A 171 -3.69 15.61 -14.85
CA TYR A 171 -2.46 14.82 -14.94
C TYR A 171 -2.74 13.33 -14.76
N GLU A 172 -3.66 12.95 -13.87
CA GLU A 172 -4.00 11.56 -13.65
C GLU A 172 -4.62 10.92 -14.89
N GLU A 173 -5.62 11.57 -15.50
CA GLU A 173 -6.37 10.96 -16.60
C GLU A 173 -5.70 11.10 -17.96
N GLU A 174 -5.10 12.26 -18.24
CA GLU A 174 -4.70 12.61 -19.61
C GLU A 174 -3.19 12.58 -19.84
N ILE A 175 -2.38 12.61 -18.77
CA ILE A 175 -0.91 12.77 -18.89
C ILE A 175 -0.16 11.54 -18.36
N PHE A 176 -0.36 11.19 -17.09
CA PHE A 176 0.37 10.12 -16.41
C PHE A 176 -0.34 8.77 -16.49
N SER A 177 -1.68 8.75 -16.58
CA SER A 177 -2.46 7.52 -16.39
C SER A 177 -2.14 6.82 -15.06
N ASP A 178 -1.77 7.60 -14.04
CA ASP A 178 -1.39 7.20 -12.69
C ASP A 178 -1.65 8.38 -11.75
N SER A 179 -2.06 8.11 -10.52
CA SER A 179 -2.26 9.13 -9.49
C SER A 179 -0.94 9.60 -8.86
N THR A 180 0.15 8.86 -9.04
CA THR A 180 1.44 9.20 -8.46
C THR A 180 2.22 10.21 -9.30
N ALA A 181 2.70 11.28 -8.65
CA ALA A 181 3.63 12.25 -9.24
C ALA A 181 4.88 12.41 -8.35
N LEU A 182 5.37 11.30 -7.80
CA LEU A 182 6.51 11.24 -6.87
C LEU A 182 7.34 9.97 -7.10
N TRP A 183 8.65 10.15 -7.16
CA TRP A 183 9.61 9.08 -7.44
C TRP A 183 10.83 9.17 -6.55
N TRP A 184 11.14 8.06 -5.90
CA TRP A 184 12.43 7.86 -5.26
C TRP A 184 13.52 7.65 -6.31
N SER A 185 14.69 8.20 -6.05
CA SER A 185 15.91 7.72 -6.71
C SER A 185 16.16 6.25 -6.39
N SER A 186 16.87 5.54 -7.27
CA SER A 186 17.17 4.12 -7.07
C SER A 186 18.03 3.84 -5.83
N SER A 187 18.84 4.82 -5.40
CA SER A 187 19.62 4.70 -4.16
C SER A 187 18.81 5.03 -2.90
N GLY A 188 17.63 5.65 -3.05
CA GLY A 188 16.81 6.08 -1.93
C GLY A 188 17.21 7.41 -1.30
N ASP A 189 18.25 8.08 -1.80
CA ASP A 189 18.78 9.30 -1.17
C ASP A 189 18.04 10.57 -1.59
N TYR A 190 17.37 10.52 -2.76
CA TYR A 190 16.67 11.64 -3.35
C TYR A 190 15.22 11.30 -3.67
N LEU A 191 14.39 12.34 -3.62
CA LEU A 191 12.98 12.33 -3.97
C LEU A 191 12.72 13.39 -5.05
N ALA A 192 12.03 12.99 -6.12
CA ALA A 192 11.59 13.85 -7.20
C ALA A 192 10.06 13.92 -7.24
#